data_AF-A0A838P003-F1
#
_entry.id   AF-A0A838P003-F1
#
_cell.length_a   1.000
_cell.length_b   1.000
_cell.length_c   1.000
_cell.angle_alpha   90.00
_cell.angle_beta   90.00
_cell.angle_gamma   90.00
#
_symmetry.space_group_name_H-M   'P 1'
#
loop_
_entity.id
_entity.type
_entity.pdbx_description
1 polymer ?
#
loop_
_entity_poly.entity_id
_entity_poly.type
_entity_poly.pdbx_seq_one_letter_code
_entity_poly.pdbx_strand_id
1 'polypeptide(L)'
;MSALDDFLDEEFPLGDGTAETEAQVQCPYCGEINDVALDPAGGSVQDYVEDCQVCCRPWRVLVTYQPDGSACVQVEAEDLD
;
A
#
# COMPACT_ATOMS: atom_id res chain seq x y z
N MET A 1 -22.35 4.09 34.14
CA MET A 1 -21.70 4.98 33.15
C MET A 1 -20.27 5.14 33.63
N SER A 2 -19.43 4.17 33.30
CA SER A 2 -18.12 3.94 33.91
C SER A 2 -17.05 4.77 33.21
N ALA A 3 -16.20 5.44 33.99
CA ALA A 3 -15.03 6.20 33.56
C ALA A 3 -13.89 5.32 32.99
N LEU A 4 -14.23 4.15 32.43
CA LEU A 4 -13.33 3.22 31.76
C LEU A 4 -13.45 3.31 30.24
N ASP A 5 -14.49 3.96 29.71
CA ASP A 5 -14.62 4.27 28.29
C ASP A 5 -13.71 5.46 27.88
N ASP A 6 -13.48 6.42 28.79
CA ASP A 6 -12.76 7.68 28.50
C ASP A 6 -11.24 7.49 28.26
N PHE A 7 -10.63 6.43 28.80
CA PHE A 7 -9.19 6.16 28.66
C PHE A 7 -8.81 5.43 27.37
N LEU A 8 -9.78 4.83 26.67
CA LEU A 8 -9.52 4.10 25.43
C LEU A 8 -9.51 5.02 24.20
N ASP A 9 -10.13 6.20 24.30
CA ASP A 9 -10.20 7.20 23.23
C ASP A 9 -8.92 8.06 23.12
N GLU A 10 -8.15 8.22 24.20
CA GLU A 10 -6.91 9.03 24.21
C GLU A 10 -5.64 8.23 23.85
N GLU A 11 -5.60 6.91 24.09
CA GLU A 11 -4.43 6.06 23.82
C GLU A 11 -4.44 5.46 22.40
N PHE A 12 -5.61 5.47 21.76
CA PHE A 12 -5.82 5.13 20.35
C PHE A 12 -6.60 6.26 19.68
N PRO A 13 -5.98 7.44 19.46
CA PRO A 13 -6.62 8.45 18.62
C PRO A 13 -6.97 7.75 17.31
N LEU A 14 -8.26 7.70 17.00
CA LEU A 14 -8.77 7.24 15.73
C LEU A 14 -8.11 8.10 14.64
N GLY A 15 -6.93 7.68 14.16
CA GLY A 15 -6.67 7.76 12.74
C GLY A 15 -7.93 7.17 12.12
N ASP A 16 -8.50 7.85 11.13
CA ASP A 16 -9.82 7.56 10.56
C ASP A 16 -10.01 6.10 10.07
N GLY A 17 -9.00 5.26 10.21
CA GLY A 17 -9.09 3.81 10.25
C GLY A 17 -9.05 3.22 8.85
N THR A 18 -8.81 4.05 7.85
CA THR A 18 -8.77 3.66 6.45
C THR A 18 -7.36 3.85 5.93
N ALA A 19 -6.48 2.91 6.25
CA ALA A 19 -5.26 2.77 5.47
C ALA A 19 -5.64 2.54 4.00
N GLU A 20 -4.87 3.11 3.07
CA GLU A 20 -5.13 2.97 1.64
C GLU A 20 -5.00 1.49 1.22
N THR A 21 -5.97 0.99 0.45
CA THR A 21 -6.03 -0.42 0.06
C THR A 21 -5.85 -0.65 -1.45
N GLU A 22 -5.70 0.42 -2.22
CA GLU A 22 -5.49 0.37 -3.66
C GLU A 22 -4.66 1.58 -4.11
N ALA A 23 -3.92 1.43 -5.21
CA ALA A 23 -3.21 2.53 -5.85
C ALA A 23 -3.17 2.34 -7.37
N GLN A 24 -3.00 3.45 -8.10
CA GLN A 24 -2.74 3.42 -9.53
C GLN A 24 -1.26 3.66 -9.80
N VAL A 25 -0.65 2.76 -10.58
CA VAL A 25 0.76 2.83 -10.95
C VAL A 25 0.90 2.76 -12.46
N GLN A 26 1.90 3.48 -12.97
CA GLN A 26 2.23 3.42 -14.39
C GLN A 26 3.26 2.32 -14.65
N CYS A 27 2.96 1.47 -15.62
CA CYS A 27 3.86 0.42 -16.06
C CYS A 27 5.21 0.97 -16.55
N PRO A 28 6.36 0.58 -15.96
CA PRO A 28 7.68 1.00 -16.45
C PRO A 28 8.02 0.42 -17.84
N TYR A 29 7.20 -0.51 -18.32
CA TYR A 29 7.43 -1.26 -19.56
C TYR A 29 6.59 -0.80 -20.74
N CYS A 30 5.26 -0.74 -20.59
CA CYS A 30 4.33 -0.37 -21.66
C CYS A 30 3.69 1.01 -21.44
N GLY A 31 3.85 1.61 -20.26
CA GLY A 31 3.30 2.93 -19.94
C GLY A 31 1.81 2.94 -19.56
N GLU A 32 1.14 1.78 -19.55
CA GLU A 32 -0.27 1.66 -19.13
C GLU A 32 -0.44 1.86 -17.63
N ILE A 33 -1.62 2.35 -17.23
CA ILE A 33 -2.00 2.48 -15.81
C ILE A 33 -2.62 1.17 -15.35
N ASN A 34 -2.12 0.62 -14.25
CA ASN A 34 -2.71 -0.52 -13.57
C ASN A 34 -3.16 -0.12 -12.16
N ASP A 35 -4.26 -0.72 -11.70
CA ASP A 35 -4.66 -0.71 -10.30
C ASP A 35 -3.93 -1.85 -9.56
N VAL A 36 -3.26 -1.52 -8.45
CA VAL A 36 -2.59 -2.47 -7.54
C VAL A 36 -3.31 -2.50 -6.21
N ALA A 37 -3.58 -3.70 -5.70
CA ALA A 37 -4.14 -3.89 -4.37
C ALA A 37 -3.05 -3.74 -3.30
N LEU A 38 -3.36 -3.03 -2.22
CA LEU A 38 -2.46 -2.83 -1.09
C LEU A 38 -3.02 -3.53 0.14
N ASP A 39 -2.16 -4.20 0.91
CA ASP A 39 -2.53 -4.88 2.16
C ASP A 39 -1.86 -4.22 3.36
N PRO A 40 -2.54 -3.35 4.12
CA PRO A 40 -1.98 -2.72 5.32
C PRO A 40 -1.54 -3.73 6.40
N ALA A 41 -2.11 -4.96 6.39
CA ALA A 41 -1.73 -6.00 7.34
C ALA A 41 -0.38 -6.66 7.02
N GLY A 42 0.15 -6.45 5.81
CA GLY A 42 1.46 -6.94 5.36
C GLY A 42 2.67 -6.25 6.00
N GLY A 43 2.44 -5.20 6.80
CA GLY A 43 3.48 -4.40 7.46
C GLY A 43 3.69 -3.04 6.80
N SER A 44 4.44 -2.17 7.48
CA SER A 44 4.65 -0.78 7.05
C SER A 44 5.53 -0.63 5.82
N VAL A 45 6.33 -1.64 5.49
CA VAL A 45 7.15 -1.69 4.27
C VAL A 45 6.96 -3.06 3.63
N GLN A 46 6.56 -3.07 2.37
CA GLN A 46 6.31 -4.28 1.59
C GLN A 46 7.02 -4.20 0.25
N ASP A 47 7.59 -5.31 -0.16
CA ASP A 47 8.41 -5.44 -1.36
C ASP A 47 8.07 -6.77 -2.02
N TYR A 48 7.44 -6.69 -3.18
CA TYR A 48 6.96 -7.86 -3.90
C TYR A 48 7.01 -7.64 -5.41
N VAL A 49 6.97 -8.75 -6.15
CA VAL A 49 6.92 -8.75 -7.61
C VAL A 49 5.49 -9.05 -8.06
N GLU A 50 5.00 -8.28 -9.01
CA GLU A 50 3.71 -8.49 -9.67
C GLU A 50 3.87 -8.33 -11.19
N ASP A 51 2.98 -8.92 -11.98
CA ASP A 51 2.98 -8.76 -13.43
C ASP A 51 2.07 -7.63 -13.88
N CYS A 52 2.49 -6.87 -14.89
CA CYS A 52 1.61 -5.91 -15.53
C CYS A 52 0.38 -6.60 -16.16
N GLN A 53 -0.83 -6.18 -15.78
CA GLN A 53 -2.11 -6.69 -16.30
C GLN A 53 -2.29 -6.53 -17.82
N VAL A 54 -1.51 -5.67 -18.47
CA VAL A 54 -1.60 -5.43 -19.92
C VAL A 54 -0.48 -6.15 -20.69
N CYS A 55 0.79 -5.95 -20.32
CA CYS A 55 1.92 -6.48 -21.07
C CYS A 55 2.57 -7.74 -20.45
N CYS A 56 2.06 -8.22 -19.32
CA CYS A 56 2.52 -9.41 -18.61
C CYS A 56 4.04 -9.44 -18.34
N ARG A 57 4.66 -8.28 -18.13
CA ARG A 57 6.06 -8.18 -17.71
C ARG A 57 6.11 -7.98 -16.19
N PRO A 58 6.98 -8.71 -15.49
CA PRO A 58 7.10 -8.60 -14.04
C PRO A 58 7.76 -7.28 -13.69
N TRP A 59 7.22 -6.62 -12.67
CA TRP A 59 7.76 -5.42 -12.06
C TRP A 59 7.84 -5.64 -10.55
N ARG A 60 8.64 -4.81 -9.88
CA ARG A 60 8.72 -4.80 -8.42
C ARG A 60 7.96 -3.62 -7.89
N VAL A 61 7.20 -3.89 -6.84
CA VAL A 61 6.32 -2.94 -6.16
C VAL A 61 6.85 -2.77 -4.75
N LEU A 62 7.22 -1.53 -4.42
CA LEU A 62 7.59 -1.12 -3.08
C LEU A 62 6.48 -0.26 -2.50
N VAL A 63 5.89 -0.72 -1.39
CA VAL A 63 4.83 -0.01 -0.66
C VAL A 63 5.37 0.40 0.69
N THR A 64 5.22 1.69 1.04
CA THR A 64 5.52 2.21 2.37
C THR A 64 4.30 2.91 2.96
N TYR A 65 3.78 2.39 4.06
CA TYR A 65 2.69 3.01 4.81
C TYR A 65 3.22 4.02 5.82
N GLN A 66 2.58 5.18 5.86
CA GLN A 66 2.81 6.22 6.85
C GLN A 66 1.90 6.01 8.08
N PRO A 67 2.21 6.63 9.23
CA PRO A 67 1.39 6.52 10.44
C PRO A 67 -0.06 7.00 10.29
N ASP A 68 -0.36 7.81 9.27
CA ASP A 68 -1.71 8.30 8.96
C ASP A 68 -2.51 7.34 8.07
N GLY A 69 -1.93 6.21 7.65
CA GLY A 69 -2.57 5.23 6.78
C GLY A 69 -2.35 5.47 5.28
N SER A 70 -1.68 6.56 4.89
CA SER A 70 -1.33 6.80 3.48
C SER A 70 -0.23 5.84 3.01
N ALA A 71 -0.32 5.39 1.77
CA ALA A 71 0.62 4.49 1.12
C ALA A 71 1.41 5.21 0.03
N CYS A 72 2.73 5.16 0.14
CA CYS A 72 3.63 5.52 -0.95
C CYS A 72 3.95 4.26 -1.76
N VAL A 73 3.53 4.22 -3.02
CA VAL A 73 3.77 3.09 -3.93
C VAL A 73 4.77 3.49 -5.00
N GLN A 74 5.83 2.70 -5.15
CA GLN A 74 6.84 2.85 -6.18
C GLN A 74 6.92 1.58 -7.00
N VAL A 75 7.10 1.71 -8.30
CA VAL A 75 7.28 0.58 -9.21
C VAL A 75 8.58 0.72 -9.99
N GLU A 76 9.29 -0.40 -10.12
CA GLU A 76 10.51 -0.53 -10.91
C GLU A 76 10.42 -1.73 -11.84
N ALA A 77 11.07 -1.63 -13.00
CA ALA A 77 11.19 -2.76 -13.91
C ALA A 77 12.06 -3.82 -13.24
N GLU A 78 11.55 -5.05 -13.12
CA GLU A 78 12.38 -6.18 -12.68
C GLU A 78 13.25 -6.64 -13.86
N ASP A 79 14.56 -6.49 -13.69
CA ASP A 79 15.52 -7.14 -14.56
C ASP A 79 15.57 -8.62 -14.16
N LEU A 80 14.74 -9.44 -14.84
CA LEU A 80 14.89 -10.89 -14.80
C LEU A 80 16.20 -11.27 -15.52
N ASP A 81 17.29 -11.43 -14.76
CA ASP A 81 18.52 -12.09 -15.20
C ASP A 81 18.31 -13.59 -15.52
#